data_AF-A0A3M1PS17-F1
#
_entry.id   AF-A0A3M1PS17-F1
#
_cell.length_a   1.000
_cell.length_b   1.000
_cell.length_c   1.000
_cell.angle_alpha   90.00
_cell.angle_beta   90.00
_cell.angle_gamma   90.00
#
_symmetry.space_group_name_H-M   'P 1'
#
loop_
_entity.id
_entity.type
_entity.pdbx_description
1 polymer ?
#
loop_
_entity_poly.entity_id
_entity_poly.type
_entity_poly.pdbx_seq_one_letter_code
_entity_poly.pdbx_strand_id
1 'polypeptide(L)' 'MKIAKRIAIVLVSLALILIVVGLFLPASYHAERSIVINAPASVVFDYVNDLTKWEEWGPWQEEDPTIEITYGDQ' A
#
# COMPACT_ATOMS: atom_id res chain seq x y z
N MET A 1 -16.92 -36.62 12.96
CA MET A 1 -15.46 -36.93 12.89
C MET A 1 -14.86 -36.81 11.48
N LYS A 2 -15.48 -37.35 10.42
CA LYS A 2 -14.90 -37.31 9.06
C LYS A 2 -14.83 -35.91 8.44
N ILE A 3 -15.86 -35.08 8.63
CA ILE A 3 -15.93 -33.70 8.10
C ILE A 3 -14.91 -32.79 8.79
N ALA A 4 -14.90 -32.76 10.13
CA ALA A 4 -13.90 -31.99 10.89
C ALA A 4 -12.46 -32.39 10.52
N LYS A 5 -12.19 -33.69 10.34
CA LYS A 5 -10.88 -34.18 9.88
C LYS A 5 -10.53 -33.68 8.47
N ARG A 6 -11.48 -33.65 7.54
CA ARG A 6 -11.28 -33.12 6.19
C ARG A 6 -10.99 -31.62 6.20
N ILE A 7 -11.72 -30.85 6.99
CA ILE A 7 -11.50 -29.41 7.16
C ILE A 7 -10.09 -29.16 7.70
N ALA A 8 -9.69 -29.89 8.75
CA ALA A 8 -8.34 -29.78 9.32
C ALA A 8 -7.24 -30.09 8.28
N ILE A 9 -7.42 -31.14 7.46
CA ILE A 9 -6.47 -31.47 6.40
C ILE A 9 -6.36 -30.33 5.38
N VAL A 10 -7.49 -29.79 4.91
CA VAL A 10 -7.49 -28.68 3.95
C VAL A 10 -6.77 -27.45 4.51
N LEU A 11 -7.06 -27.08 5.77
CA LEU A 11 -6.42 -25.94 6.42
C LEU A 11 -4.90 -26.13 6.56
N VAL A 12 -4.46 -27.32 6.98
CA VAL A 12 -3.03 -27.64 7.09
C VAL A 12 -2.37 -27.62 5.72
N SER A 13 -2.99 -28.21 4.69
CA SER A 13 -2.46 -28.19 3.33
C SER A 13 -2.36 -26.76 2.78
N LEU A 14 -3.37 -25.91 3.02
CA LEU A 14 -3.35 -24.52 2.60
C LEU A 14 -2.24 -23.74 3.30
N ALA A 15 -2.09 -23.90 4.62
CA ALA A 15 -1.01 -23.27 5.37
C ALA A 15 0.37 -23.71 4.84
N LEU A 16 0.54 -25.00 4.53
CA LEU A 16 1.79 -25.54 3.98
C LEU A 16 2.10 -24.93 2.60
N ILE A 17 1.10 -24.80 1.73
CA ILE A 17 1.25 -24.14 0.42
C ILE A 17 1.67 -22.68 0.59
N LEU A 18 1.02 -21.93 1.48
CA LEU A 18 1.37 -20.53 1.73
C LEU A 18 2.81 -20.38 2.24
N ILE A 19 3.25 -21.25 3.15
CA ILE A 19 4.63 -21.26 3.64
C ILE A 19 5.60 -21.55 2.49
N VAL A 20 5.36 -22.62 1.73
CA VAL A 20 6.25 -23.00 0.62
C VAL A 20 6.34 -21.88 -0.40
N VAL A 21 5.22 -21.31 -0.84
CA VAL A 21 5.21 -20.19 -1.78
C VAL A 21 5.94 -18.98 -1.19
N GLY A 22 5.65 -18.61 0.05
CA GLY A 22 6.27 -17.48 0.73
C GLY A 22 7.79 -17.58 0.85
N LEU A 23 8.34 -18.79 0.98
CA LEU A 23 9.79 -19.03 1.00
C LEU A 23 10.49 -18.72 -0.33
N PHE A 24 9.74 -18.74 -1.45
CA PHE A 24 10.27 -18.40 -2.77
C PHE A 24 10.02 -16.94 -3.17
N LEU A 25 9.26 -16.18 -2.38
CA LEU A 25 9.04 -14.76 -2.65
C LEU A 25 10.29 -13.95 -2.28
N PRO A 26 10.57 -12.85 -3.00
CA PRO A 26 11.68 -11.97 -2.67
C PRO A 26 11.43 -11.30 -1.30
N ALA A 27 12.47 -11.30 -0.46
CA ALA A 27 12.41 -10.68 0.87
C ALA A 27 12.40 -9.15 0.83
N SER A 28 12.79 -8.56 -0.31
CA SER A 28 12.80 -7.12 -0.54
C SER A 28 12.18 -6.79 -1.90
N TYR A 29 11.55 -5.62 -1.97
CA TYR A 29 10.98 -5.06 -3.19
C TYR A 29 11.42 -3.60 -3.30
N HIS A 30 11.87 -3.17 -4.48
CA HIS A 30 12.21 -1.78 -4.78
C HIS A 30 11.16 -1.21 -5.72
N ALA A 31 10.54 -0.11 -5.30
CA ALA A 31 9.56 0.64 -6.09
C ALA A 31 10.10 2.03 -6.35
N GLU A 32 10.20 2.43 -7.62
CA GLU A 32 10.64 3.75 -8.02
C GLU A 32 9.80 4.28 -9.17
N ARG A 33 9.43 5.56 -9.10
CA ARG A 33 8.74 6.29 -10.15
C ARG A 33 9.36 7.68 -10.24
N SER A 34 9.53 8.16 -11.47
CA SER A 34 10.06 9.50 -11.74
C SER A 34 9.22 10.19 -12.80
N ILE A 35 8.94 11.47 -12.63
CA ILE A 35 8.30 12.33 -13.62
C ILE A 35 9.07 13.64 -13.73
N VAL A 36 9.00 14.29 -14.89
CA VAL A 36 9.59 15.62 -15.10
C VAL A 36 8.50 16.66 -14.87
N ILE A 37 8.71 17.55 -13.91
CA ILE A 37 7.84 18.69 -13.64
C ILE A 37 8.57 19.94 -14.10
N ASN A 38 7.98 20.70 -15.02
CA ASN A 38 8.55 21.94 -15.51
C ASN A 38 8.30 23.10 -14.52
N ALA A 39 8.91 23.01 -13.34
CA ALA A 39 8.82 23.99 -12.27
C ALA A 39 10.13 24.03 -11.45
N PRO A 40 10.44 25.14 -10.76
CA PRO A 40 11.56 25.18 -9.81
C PRO A 40 11.42 24.15 -8.70
N ALA A 41 12.54 23.56 -8.27
CA ALA A 41 12.54 22.54 -7.22
C ALA A 41 11.94 23.03 -5.89
N SER A 42 12.09 24.31 -5.55
CA SER A 42 11.49 24.90 -4.35
C SER A 42 9.96 24.84 -4.40
N VAL A 43 9.36 25.09 -5.56
CA VAL A 43 7.90 25.04 -5.73
C VAL A 43 7.42 23.61 -5.54
N VAL A 44 8.09 22.63 -6.15
CA VAL A 44 7.72 21.21 -5.97
C VAL A 44 7.88 20.78 -4.51
N PHE A 45 8.98 21.19 -3.86
CA PHE A 45 9.22 20.87 -2.46
C PHE A 45 8.14 21.43 -1.53
N ASP A 46 7.67 22.65 -1.75
CA ASP A 46 6.59 23.28 -0.97
C ASP A 46 5.24 22.55 -1.08
N TYR A 47 5.01 21.79 -2.15
CA TYR A 47 3.82 20.96 -2.35
C TYR A 47 3.96 19.57 -1.73
N VAL A 48 5.15 18.98 -1.81
CA VAL A 48 5.41 17.63 -1.30
C VAL A 48 5.61 17.64 0.22
N ASN A 49 6.23 18.69 0.77
CA ASN A 49 6.57 18.80 2.18
C ASN A 49 5.40 19.26 3.07
N ASP A 50 4.31 19.76 2.48
CA ASP A 50 3.12 20.23 3.19
C ASP A 50 1.96 19.25 3.00
N LEU A 51 1.61 18.52 4.06
CA LEU A 51 0.53 17.52 4.02
C LEU A 51 -0.83 18.12 3.65
N THR A 52 -1.06 19.41 3.94
CA THR A 52 -2.33 20.07 3.61
C THR A 52 -2.52 20.26 2.11
N LYS A 53 -1.43 20.22 1.35
CA LYS A 53 -1.45 20.32 -0.11
C LYS A 53 -1.50 18.97 -0.80
N TRP A 54 -1.43 17.87 -0.06
CA TRP A 54 -1.50 16.52 -0.65
C TRP A 54 -2.86 16.25 -1.29
N GLU A 55 -3.92 16.95 -0.89
CA GLU A 55 -5.22 16.88 -1.56
C GLU A 55 -5.16 17.37 -3.02
N GLU A 56 -4.22 18.27 -3.36
CA GLU A 56 -4.11 18.84 -4.71
C GLU A 56 -3.40 17.92 -5.71
N TRP A 57 -2.62 16.94 -5.24
CA TRP A 57 -1.78 16.11 -6.11
C TRP A 57 -1.73 14.63 -5.74
N GLY A 58 -2.23 14.25 -4.56
CA GLY A 58 -2.26 12.89 -4.07
C GLY A 58 -3.33 12.05 -4.77
N PRO A 59 -3.07 10.77 -5.03
CA PRO A 59 -3.99 9.93 -5.81
C PRO A 59 -5.27 9.55 -5.05
N TRP A 60 -5.31 9.76 -3.73
CA TRP A 60 -6.31 9.15 -2.86
C TRP A 60 -7.71 9.73 -3.07
N GLN A 61 -7.83 11.05 -3.18
CA GLN A 61 -9.13 11.70 -3.34
C GLN A 61 -9.75 11.43 -4.72
N GLU A 62 -8.92 11.21 -5.74
CA GLU A 62 -9.38 10.80 -7.07
C GLU A 62 -9.92 9.36 -7.08
N GLU A 63 -9.28 8.46 -6.33
CA GLU A 63 -9.66 7.03 -6.26
C GLU A 63 -10.88 6.79 -5.35
N ASP A 64 -11.01 7.52 -4.24
CA ASP A 64 -12.15 7.41 -3.32
C ASP A 64 -12.64 8.81 -2.86
N PRO A 65 -13.80 9.27 -3.37
CA PRO A 65 -14.34 10.58 -3.02
C PRO A 65 -14.90 10.65 -1.60
N THR A 66 -14.98 9.54 -0.87
CA THR A 66 -15.49 9.49 0.52
C THR A 66 -14.40 9.70 1.57
N ILE A 67 -13.15 9.88 1.14
CA ILE A 67 -12.04 10.16 2.05
C ILE A 67 -12.24 11.53 2.71
N GLU A 68 -12.19 11.54 4.04
CA GLU A 68 -12.13 12.74 4.87
C GLU A 68 -10.73 12.84 5.50
N ILE A 69 -10.01 13.92 5.20
CA ILE A 69 -8.68 14.18 5.76
C ILE A 69 -8.83 15.08 6.97
N THR A 70 -8.21 14.67 8.08
CA THR A 70 -8.12 15.47 9.31
C THR A 70 -6.66 15.67 9.66
N TYR A 71 -6.30 16.91 10.01
CA TYR A 71 -4.96 17.28 10.42
C TYR A 71 -4.92 17.36 11.94
N GLY A 72 -3.85 16.84 12.54
CA GLY A 72 -3.65 16.96 13.99
C GLY A 72 -3.41 18.41 14.40
N ASP A 73 -3.83 18.76 15.62
CA ASP A 73 -3.48 20.04 16.23
C ASP A 73 -1.95 20.16 16.30
N GLN A 74 -1.42 21.27 15.78
CA GLN A 74 0.02 21.59 15.79
C GLN A 74 0.53 21.91 17.20
#